data_AF-Q1LS81-F1
#
_entry.id   AF-Q1LS81-F1
#
_cell.length_a   1.000
_cell.length_b   1.000
_cell.length_c   1.000
_cell.angle_alpha   90.00
_cell.angle_beta   90.00
_cell.angle_gamma   90.00
#
_symmetry.space_group_name_H-M   'P 1'
#
loop_
_entity.id
_entity.type
_entity.pdbx_description
1 polymer ?
#
loop_
_entity_poly.entity_id
_entity_poly.type
_entity_poly.pdbx_seq_one_letter_code
_entity_poly.pdbx_strand_id
1 'polypeptide(L)'
;MTAPIDFYFDFSSPYGYFASTRIDDIAQKYGRYVIWHPILLGVVFKTTGSSPLPSIPLKGDYCWRDFERTSEFNHIDYKRPTHFPLPTRHAARAMLWLQNNHGADVATAFAKAVYRALFVDDINIAEPAELAKLAEPLGVDPIAMNEGANNYQIKDQLKAEIDVAMAKGVFGSPFVIVDGEPFWGFDRFDQVEAYLKSRRQTELRAVGGNELNKEKKPA
;
A
#
# COMPACT_ATOMS: atom_id res chain seq x y z
N MET A 1 -0.54 -17.20 14.90
CA MET A 1 -0.49 -15.79 14.50
C MET A 1 -1.54 -15.59 13.42
N THR A 2 -2.34 -14.53 13.49
CA THR A 2 -3.29 -14.17 12.43
C THR A 2 -2.52 -13.81 11.17
N ALA A 3 -2.97 -14.28 10.00
CA ALA A 3 -2.26 -14.02 8.74
C ALA A 3 -2.17 -12.51 8.44
N PRO A 4 -1.16 -12.02 7.70
CA PRO A 4 -1.13 -10.61 7.29
C PRO A 4 -2.21 -10.27 6.25
N ILE A 5 -2.42 -8.98 6.03
CA ILE A 5 -3.03 -8.43 4.82
C ILE A 5 -1.89 -7.88 3.96
N ASP A 6 -1.76 -8.33 2.70
CA ASP A 6 -0.78 -7.75 1.78
C ASP A 6 -1.37 -6.51 1.10
N PHE A 7 -0.67 -5.38 1.17
CA PHE A 7 -1.06 -4.12 0.53
C PHE A 7 0.01 -3.68 -0.47
N TYR A 8 -0.29 -3.77 -1.76
CA TYR A 8 0.58 -3.36 -2.85
C TYR A 8 0.20 -1.97 -3.37
N PHE A 9 1.19 -1.12 -3.55
CA PHE A 9 0.96 0.28 -3.95
C PHE A 9 2.16 0.91 -4.67
N ASP A 10 1.89 2.01 -5.35
CA ASP A 10 2.89 2.91 -5.93
C ASP A 10 2.63 4.32 -5.40
N PHE A 11 3.70 5.03 -5.01
CA PHE A 11 3.63 6.39 -4.48
C PHE A 11 2.98 7.41 -5.43
N SER A 12 2.93 7.12 -6.73
CA SER A 12 2.31 7.98 -7.72
C SER A 12 0.79 7.79 -7.82
N SER A 13 0.22 6.75 -7.20
CA SER A 13 -1.22 6.45 -7.29
C SER A 13 -2.04 7.27 -6.30
N PRO A 14 -2.99 8.13 -6.75
CA PRO A 14 -3.92 8.83 -5.87
C PRO A 14 -4.80 7.87 -5.06
N TYR A 15 -5.33 6.80 -5.69
CA TYR A 15 -6.08 5.79 -4.94
C TYR A 15 -5.18 4.98 -3.99
N GLY A 16 -3.89 4.83 -4.31
CA GLY A 16 -2.91 4.23 -3.41
C GLY A 16 -2.73 5.06 -2.14
N TYR A 17 -2.69 6.39 -2.29
CA TYR A 17 -2.71 7.31 -1.15
C TYR A 17 -3.99 7.17 -0.32
N PHE A 18 -5.17 7.19 -0.93
CA PHE A 18 -6.42 7.02 -0.18
C PHE A 18 -6.46 5.69 0.59
N ALA A 19 -6.04 4.59 -0.04
CA ALA A 19 -5.89 3.30 0.60
C ALA A 19 -4.93 3.32 1.81
N SER A 20 -3.80 4.02 1.67
CA SER A 20 -2.77 4.17 2.72
C SER A 20 -3.31 4.79 4.01
N THR A 21 -4.38 5.60 3.92
CA THR A 21 -5.02 6.25 5.07
C THR A 21 -5.96 5.33 5.84
N ARG A 22 -6.38 4.20 5.26
CA ARG A 22 -7.46 3.35 5.79
C ARG A 22 -7.02 1.91 6.08
N ILE A 23 -6.00 1.40 5.38
CA ILE A 23 -5.68 -0.04 5.37
C ILE A 23 -5.24 -0.57 6.75
N ASP A 24 -4.43 0.18 7.49
CA ASP A 24 -3.95 -0.25 8.81
C ASP A 24 -5.08 -0.26 9.85
N ASP A 25 -5.96 0.74 9.83
CA ASP A 25 -7.11 0.83 10.74
C ASP A 25 -8.10 -0.31 10.50
N ILE A 26 -8.37 -0.64 9.23
CA ILE A 26 -9.16 -1.82 8.87
C ILE A 26 -8.49 -3.07 9.45
N ALA A 27 -7.19 -3.28 9.21
CA ALA A 27 -6.49 -4.46 9.68
C ALA A 27 -6.58 -4.59 11.21
N GLN A 28 -6.29 -3.50 11.94
CA GLN A 28 -6.31 -3.45 13.40
C GLN A 28 -7.69 -3.79 13.98
N LYS A 29 -8.78 -3.27 13.38
CA LYS A 29 -10.17 -3.57 13.80
C LYS A 29 -10.48 -5.07 13.81
N TYR A 30 -9.84 -5.84 12.93
CA TYR A 30 -10.01 -7.28 12.81
C TYR A 30 -8.86 -8.09 13.41
N GLY A 31 -7.96 -7.46 14.18
CA GLY A 31 -6.82 -8.14 14.83
C GLY A 31 -5.78 -8.65 13.83
N ARG A 32 -5.68 -8.00 12.67
CA ARG A 32 -4.71 -8.27 11.61
C ARG A 32 -3.61 -7.21 11.63
N TYR A 33 -2.54 -7.45 10.89
CA TYR A 33 -1.50 -6.47 10.56
C TYR A 33 -1.32 -6.42 9.04
N VAL A 34 -0.73 -5.34 8.52
CA VAL A 34 -0.55 -5.11 7.09
C VAL A 34 0.92 -5.25 6.73
N ILE A 35 1.21 -5.94 5.62
CA ILE A 35 2.52 -5.90 4.97
C ILE A 35 2.41 -4.96 3.78
N TRP A 36 3.15 -3.86 3.84
CA TRP A 36 3.18 -2.82 2.81
C TRP A 36 4.24 -3.16 1.75
N HIS A 37 3.81 -3.32 0.50
CA HIS A 37 4.64 -3.75 -0.63
C HIS A 37 4.73 -2.63 -1.67
N PRO A 38 5.85 -1.88 -1.74
CA PRO A 38 6.02 -0.89 -2.79
C PRO A 38 6.23 -1.59 -4.14
N ILE A 39 5.44 -1.19 -5.14
CA ILE A 39 5.56 -1.59 -6.54
C ILE A 39 5.82 -0.37 -7.43
N LEU A 40 6.12 -0.62 -8.71
CA LEU A 40 6.26 0.41 -9.72
C LEU A 40 5.22 0.19 -10.83
N LEU A 41 4.20 1.05 -10.90
CA LEU A 41 3.16 1.02 -11.93
C LEU A 41 3.74 1.13 -13.34
N GLY A 42 4.86 1.84 -13.51
CA GLY A 42 5.56 1.89 -14.80
C GLY A 42 6.03 0.52 -15.31
N VAL A 43 6.35 -0.42 -14.42
CA VAL A 43 6.67 -1.82 -14.78
C VAL A 43 5.39 -2.56 -15.17
N VAL A 44 4.36 -2.42 -14.36
CA VAL A 44 3.04 -3.04 -14.56
C VAL A 44 2.39 -2.59 -15.88
N PHE A 45 2.46 -1.30 -16.21
CA PHE A 45 1.95 -0.73 -17.45
C PHE A 45 2.64 -1.30 -18.69
N LYS A 46 3.97 -1.49 -18.63
CA LYS A 46 4.71 -2.14 -19.73
C LYS A 46 4.24 -3.56 -19.98
N THR A 47 3.92 -4.31 -18.93
CA THR A 47 3.44 -5.69 -19.07
C THR A 47 1.99 -5.78 -19.51
N THR A 48 1.13 -4.88 -19.03
CA THR A 48 -0.33 -4.89 -19.32
C THR A 48 -0.72 -4.12 -20.58
N GLY A 49 0.19 -3.33 -21.17
CA GLY A 49 -0.13 -2.41 -22.26
C GLY A 49 -0.96 -1.20 -21.84
N SER A 50 -1.02 -0.91 -20.54
CA SER A 50 -1.80 0.20 -19.97
C SER A 50 -0.95 1.48 -19.85
N SER A 51 -1.52 2.52 -19.25
CA SER A 51 -0.88 3.82 -19.02
C SER A 51 -1.45 4.49 -17.77
N PRO A 52 -0.78 5.51 -17.19
CA PRO A 52 -1.32 6.27 -16.08
C PRO A 52 -2.75 6.74 -16.36
N LEU A 53 -3.68 6.54 -15.41
CA LEU A 53 -5.10 6.88 -15.62
C LEU A 53 -5.32 8.31 -16.14
N PRO A 54 -4.64 9.35 -15.58
CA PRO A 54 -4.81 10.72 -16.06
C PRO A 54 -4.40 10.97 -17.51
N SER A 55 -3.55 10.12 -18.10
CA SER A 55 -3.09 10.27 -19.49
C SER A 55 -3.94 9.52 -20.50
N ILE A 56 -4.93 8.74 -20.07
CA ILE A 56 -5.80 7.99 -20.97
C ILE A 56 -6.90 8.93 -21.51
N PRO A 57 -7.05 9.08 -22.84
CA PRO A 57 -8.11 9.91 -23.42
C PRO A 57 -9.50 9.55 -22.88
N LEU A 58 -10.36 10.56 -22.69
CA LEU A 58 -11.70 10.49 -22.06
C LEU A 58 -11.71 10.10 -20.57
N LYS A 59 -10.77 9.28 -20.09
CA LYS A 59 -10.67 8.91 -18.67
C LYS A 59 -9.96 9.97 -17.84
N GLY A 60 -8.99 10.68 -18.41
CA GLY A 60 -8.12 11.59 -17.66
C GLY A 60 -8.89 12.66 -16.87
N ASP A 61 -9.74 13.42 -17.55
CA ASP A 61 -10.55 14.48 -16.92
C ASP A 61 -11.53 13.91 -15.88
N TYR A 62 -12.09 12.73 -16.16
CA TYR A 62 -12.94 12.03 -15.19
C TYR A 62 -12.16 11.64 -13.94
N CYS A 63 -10.98 11.03 -14.10
CA CYS A 63 -10.15 10.57 -12.99
C CYS A 63 -9.73 11.72 -12.08
N TRP A 64 -9.36 12.88 -12.63
CA TRP A 64 -9.03 14.04 -11.80
C TRP A 64 -10.20 14.47 -10.91
N ARG A 65 -11.39 14.58 -11.49
CA ARG A 65 -12.62 14.89 -10.72
C ARG A 65 -12.98 13.78 -9.74
N ASP A 66 -12.69 12.53 -10.08
CA ASP A 66 -12.98 11.39 -9.22
C ASP A 66 -12.06 11.35 -8.00
N PHE A 67 -10.78 11.71 -8.14
CA PHE A 67 -9.87 11.83 -7.01
C PHE A 67 -10.36 12.89 -6.01
N GLU A 68 -10.81 14.04 -6.51
CA GLU A 68 -11.38 15.11 -5.68
C GLU A 68 -12.64 14.64 -4.96
N ARG A 69 -13.61 14.05 -5.67
CA ARG A 69 -14.83 13.48 -5.05
C ARG A 69 -14.52 12.39 -4.04
N THR A 70 -13.55 11.53 -4.33
CA THR A 70 -13.15 10.42 -3.43
C THR A 70 -12.56 10.97 -2.14
N SER A 71 -11.70 11.98 -2.24
CA SER A 71 -11.15 12.70 -1.09
C SER A 71 -12.26 13.34 -0.24
N GLU A 72 -13.16 14.11 -0.86
CA GLU A 72 -14.27 14.78 -0.19
C GLU A 72 -15.20 13.79 0.52
N PHE A 73 -15.59 12.70 -0.16
CA PHE A 73 -16.49 11.68 0.38
C PHE A 73 -15.90 10.95 1.58
N ASN A 74 -14.58 10.73 1.59
CA ASN A 74 -13.89 9.99 2.66
C ASN A 74 -13.27 10.92 3.72
N HIS A 75 -13.40 12.24 3.58
CA HIS A 75 -12.77 13.24 4.45
C HIS A 75 -11.24 13.08 4.54
N ILE A 76 -10.59 12.79 3.41
CA ILE A 76 -9.14 12.64 3.32
C ILE A 76 -8.56 13.91 2.68
N ASP A 77 -7.60 14.56 3.35
CA ASP A 77 -6.89 15.71 2.77
C ASP A 77 -6.22 15.31 1.45
N TYR A 78 -6.51 16.04 0.37
CA TYR A 78 -5.93 15.80 -0.94
C TYR A 78 -5.80 17.11 -1.71
N LYS A 79 -4.62 17.29 -2.29
CA LYS A 79 -4.30 18.32 -3.26
C LYS A 79 -3.79 17.61 -4.51
N ARG A 80 -4.34 18.00 -5.66
CA ARG A 80 -3.87 17.51 -6.96
C ARG A 80 -2.38 17.88 -7.11
N PRO A 81 -1.47 16.90 -7.25
CA PRO A 81 -0.04 17.18 -7.31
C PRO A 81 0.35 17.86 -8.63
N THR A 82 1.14 18.93 -8.56
CA THR A 82 1.64 19.64 -9.77
C THR A 82 2.76 18.88 -10.47
N HIS A 83 3.41 17.95 -9.79
CA HIS A 83 4.55 17.18 -10.28
C HIS A 83 4.16 15.88 -10.99
N PHE A 84 2.87 15.60 -11.20
CA PHE A 84 2.41 14.34 -11.79
C PHE A 84 2.45 14.34 -13.33
N PRO A 85 2.84 13.23 -13.99
CA PRO A 85 3.40 12.00 -13.41
C PRO A 85 4.89 12.17 -13.06
N LEU A 86 5.33 11.45 -12.02
CA LEU A 86 6.71 11.46 -11.54
C LEU A 86 7.23 10.04 -11.26
N PRO A 87 8.55 9.80 -11.38
CA PRO A 87 9.13 8.52 -11.05
C PRO A 87 9.21 8.28 -9.54
N THR A 88 8.76 7.12 -9.10
CA THR A 88 8.68 6.75 -7.66
C THR A 88 9.71 5.71 -7.24
N ARG A 89 10.63 5.34 -8.15
CA ARG A 89 11.65 4.30 -7.92
C ARG A 89 12.53 4.56 -6.70
N HIS A 90 12.87 5.82 -6.40
CA HIS A 90 13.74 6.13 -5.27
C HIS A 90 12.97 5.99 -3.95
N ALA A 91 11.74 6.51 -3.88
CA ALA A 91 10.84 6.32 -2.74
C ALA A 91 10.56 4.84 -2.44
N ALA A 92 10.27 4.04 -3.47
CA ALA A 92 10.04 2.59 -3.34
C ALA A 92 11.27 1.86 -2.76
N ARG A 93 12.47 2.19 -3.24
CA ARG A 93 13.72 1.61 -2.73
C ARG A 93 14.06 2.09 -1.32
N ALA A 94 13.84 3.36 -1.02
CA ALA A 94 14.05 3.92 0.32
C ALA A 94 13.15 3.22 1.35
N MET A 95 11.86 3.05 1.03
CA MET A 95 10.94 2.30 1.88
C MET A 95 11.39 0.84 2.08
N LEU A 96 11.76 0.14 1.01
CA LEU A 96 12.22 -1.25 1.10
C LEU A 96 13.51 -1.36 1.94
N TRP A 97 14.42 -0.39 1.80
CA TRP A 97 15.64 -0.34 2.60
C TRP A 97 15.31 -0.10 4.08
N LEU A 98 14.35 0.77 4.39
CA LEU A 98 13.85 0.98 5.76
C LEU A 98 13.22 -0.29 6.33
N GLN A 99 12.45 -1.05 5.55
CA GLN A 99 11.89 -2.33 5.98
C GLN A 99 12.98 -3.30 6.43
N ASN A 100 14.07 -3.39 5.65
CA ASN A 100 15.18 -4.30 5.92
C ASN A 100 16.04 -3.90 7.14
N ASN A 101 16.20 -2.59 7.40
CA ASN A 101 17.21 -2.09 8.35
C ASN A 101 16.63 -1.44 9.60
N HIS A 102 15.39 -0.94 9.53
CA HIS A 102 14.72 -0.19 10.62
C HIS A 102 13.37 -0.80 11.04
N GLY A 103 12.86 -1.78 10.29
CA GLY A 103 11.62 -2.49 10.60
C GLY A 103 10.38 -1.91 9.90
N ALA A 104 9.29 -2.66 9.97
CA ALA A 104 8.06 -2.36 9.24
C ALA A 104 7.41 -1.04 9.68
N ASP A 105 7.40 -0.74 10.97
CA ASP A 105 6.73 0.46 11.50
C ASP A 105 7.38 1.76 10.97
N VAL A 106 8.72 1.81 10.96
CA VAL A 106 9.48 2.96 10.41
C VAL A 106 9.24 3.10 8.92
N ALA A 107 9.24 1.99 8.18
CA ALA A 107 9.00 2.00 6.74
C ALA A 107 7.57 2.44 6.38
N THR A 108 6.56 1.99 7.14
CA THR A 108 5.17 2.41 6.94
C THR A 108 4.97 3.89 7.31
N ALA A 109 5.60 4.36 8.39
CA ALA A 109 5.59 5.78 8.74
C ALA A 109 6.23 6.64 7.64
N PHE A 110 7.36 6.20 7.07
CA PHE A 110 7.98 6.85 5.92
C PHE A 110 7.06 6.84 4.70
N ALA A 111 6.45 5.71 4.36
CA ALA A 111 5.55 5.63 3.21
C ALA A 111 4.36 6.60 3.34
N LYS A 112 3.77 6.72 4.54
CA LYS A 112 2.72 7.71 4.82
C LYS A 112 3.23 9.15 4.69
N ALA A 113 4.45 9.43 5.15
CA ALA A 113 5.07 10.74 4.99
C ALA A 113 5.33 11.09 3.51
N VAL A 114 5.82 10.15 2.70
CA VAL A 114 5.99 10.34 1.24
C VAL A 114 4.65 10.64 0.56
N TYR A 115 3.61 9.89 0.91
CA TYR A 115 2.29 10.13 0.37
C TYR A 115 1.73 11.51 0.72
N ARG A 116 1.86 11.92 1.99
CA ARG A 116 1.45 13.26 2.44
C ARG A 116 2.25 14.35 1.71
N ALA A 117 3.56 14.17 1.59
CA ALA A 117 4.44 15.10 0.90
C ALA A 117 3.95 15.35 -0.54
N LEU A 118 3.57 14.31 -1.28
CA LEU A 118 3.08 14.46 -2.64
C LEU A 118 1.63 14.98 -2.71
N PHE A 119 0.71 14.37 -1.98
CA PHE A 119 -0.74 14.58 -2.16
C PHE A 119 -1.37 15.59 -1.21
N VAL A 120 -0.59 16.19 -0.30
CA VAL A 120 -1.07 17.26 0.58
C VAL A 120 -0.14 18.46 0.46
N ASP A 121 1.16 18.23 0.63
CA ASP A 121 2.14 19.32 0.69
C ASP A 121 2.69 19.71 -0.70
N ASP A 122 2.32 18.97 -1.76
CA ASP A 122 2.72 19.21 -3.17
C ASP A 122 4.23 19.25 -3.40
N ILE A 123 4.96 18.41 -2.66
CA ILE A 123 6.41 18.25 -2.72
C ILE A 123 6.78 17.25 -3.83
N ASN A 124 7.81 17.58 -4.61
CA ASN A 124 8.35 16.69 -5.63
C ASN A 124 9.16 15.53 -5.02
N ILE A 125 8.49 14.41 -4.73
CA ILE A 125 9.12 13.19 -4.20
C ILE A 125 10.03 12.46 -5.21
N ALA A 126 10.21 12.97 -6.44
CA ALA A 126 11.24 12.45 -7.35
C ALA A 126 12.64 12.98 -7.01
N GLU A 127 12.72 14.07 -6.23
CA GLU A 127 13.99 14.64 -5.77
C GLU A 127 14.48 13.88 -4.52
N PRO A 128 15.65 13.21 -4.58
CA PRO A 128 16.17 12.46 -3.44
C PRO A 128 16.37 13.33 -2.20
N ALA A 129 16.73 14.60 -2.37
CA ALA A 129 16.90 15.53 -1.27
C ALA A 129 15.59 15.83 -0.52
N GLU A 130 14.46 15.89 -1.21
CA GLU A 130 13.15 16.09 -0.56
C GLU A 130 12.70 14.81 0.16
N LEU A 131 12.92 13.63 -0.44
CA LEU A 131 12.66 12.35 0.22
C LEU A 131 13.52 12.13 1.47
N ALA A 132 14.79 12.53 1.40
CA ALA A 132 15.74 12.40 2.51
C ALA A 132 15.27 13.14 3.76
N LYS A 133 14.71 14.36 3.62
CA LYS A 133 14.16 15.14 4.72
C LYS A 133 13.00 14.44 5.46
N LEU A 134 12.26 13.56 4.78
CA LEU A 134 11.14 12.81 5.38
C LEU A 134 11.62 11.71 6.34
N ALA A 135 12.90 11.32 6.27
CA ALA A 135 13.49 10.29 7.11
C ALA A 135 13.93 10.84 8.49
N GLU A 136 14.32 12.11 8.57
CA GLU A 136 14.85 12.72 9.80
C GLU A 136 13.87 12.62 10.99
N PRO A 137 12.57 12.96 10.85
CA PRO A 137 11.62 12.87 11.97
C PRO A 137 11.38 11.44 12.46
N LEU A 138 11.78 10.44 11.67
CA LEU A 138 11.67 9.01 11.99
C LEU A 138 12.94 8.46 12.67
N GLY A 139 13.92 9.32 12.96
CA GLY A 139 15.19 8.93 13.56
C GLY A 139 16.12 8.17 12.61
N VAL A 140 15.93 8.33 11.29
CA VAL A 140 16.75 7.70 10.26
C VAL A 140 17.73 8.72 9.70
N ASP A 141 19.00 8.32 9.56
CA ASP A 141 20.01 9.12 8.86
C ASP A 141 19.65 9.27 7.36
N PRO A 142 19.38 10.50 6.87
CA PRO A 142 19.00 10.74 5.48
C PRO A 142 20.07 10.31 4.48
N ILE A 143 21.35 10.42 4.85
CA ILE A 143 22.47 10.03 3.98
C ILE A 143 22.48 8.52 3.83
N ALA A 144 22.44 7.79 4.94
CA ALA A 144 22.41 6.33 4.94
C ALA A 144 21.21 5.77 4.16
N MET A 145 20.02 6.36 4.32
CA MET A 145 18.82 5.96 3.57
C MET A 145 19.00 6.18 2.06
N ASN A 146 19.51 7.36 1.66
CA ASN A 146 19.71 7.67 0.25
C ASN A 146 20.76 6.76 -0.41
N GLU A 147 21.87 6.47 0.29
CA GLU A 147 22.88 5.50 -0.17
C GLU A 147 22.28 4.09 -0.28
N GLY A 148 21.55 3.68 0.76
CA GLY A 148 20.82 2.42 0.81
C GLY A 148 19.86 2.23 -0.36
N ALA A 149 19.05 3.25 -0.65
CA ALA A 149 18.10 3.29 -1.76
C ALA A 149 18.76 3.25 -3.15
N ASN A 150 20.06 3.57 -3.24
CA ASN A 150 20.85 3.55 -4.47
C ASN A 150 21.71 2.29 -4.62
N ASN A 151 21.78 1.43 -3.61
CA ASN A 151 22.58 0.21 -3.64
C ASN A 151 22.04 -0.83 -4.64
N TYR A 152 22.90 -1.67 -5.22
CA TYR A 152 22.51 -2.72 -6.16
C TYR A 152 21.58 -3.76 -5.53
N GLN A 153 21.84 -4.16 -4.29
CA GLN A 153 21.04 -5.16 -3.57
C GLN A 153 19.57 -4.71 -3.45
N ILE A 154 19.30 -3.44 -3.10
CA ILE A 154 17.92 -2.96 -2.97
C ILE A 154 17.22 -2.82 -4.32
N LYS A 155 17.99 -2.52 -5.38
CA LYS A 155 17.47 -2.42 -6.76
C LYS A 155 16.98 -3.78 -7.23
N ASP A 156 17.79 -4.81 -7.02
CA ASP A 156 17.47 -6.18 -7.42
C ASP A 156 16.36 -6.76 -6.54
N GLN A 157 16.36 -6.47 -5.24
CA GLN A 157 15.28 -6.87 -4.34
C GLN A 157 13.95 -6.25 -4.78
N LEU A 158 13.88 -4.94 -5.02
CA LEU A 158 12.62 -4.31 -5.46
C LEU A 158 12.10 -4.93 -6.77
N LYS A 159 13.01 -5.27 -7.70
CA LYS A 159 12.63 -5.96 -8.93
C LYS A 159 12.03 -7.34 -8.62
N ALA A 160 12.69 -8.13 -7.78
CA ALA A 160 12.20 -9.46 -7.39
C ALA A 160 10.85 -9.39 -6.66
N GLU A 161 10.65 -8.44 -5.75
CA GLU A 161 9.37 -8.24 -5.05
C GLU A 161 8.23 -7.87 -6.02
N ILE A 162 8.52 -7.04 -7.04
CA ILE A 162 7.55 -6.72 -8.09
C ILE A 162 7.22 -7.96 -8.94
N ASP A 163 8.23 -8.76 -9.31
CA ASP A 163 8.02 -10.01 -10.05
C ASP A 163 7.14 -10.99 -9.26
N VAL A 164 7.36 -11.11 -7.94
CA VAL A 164 6.53 -11.90 -7.02
C VAL A 164 5.11 -11.34 -6.93
N ALA A 165 4.94 -10.02 -6.80
CA ALA A 165 3.62 -9.39 -6.78
C ALA A 165 2.84 -9.67 -8.07
N MET A 166 3.50 -9.55 -9.22
CA MET A 166 2.88 -9.84 -10.52
C MET A 166 2.53 -11.33 -10.68
N ALA A 167 3.36 -12.24 -10.15
CA ALA A 167 3.05 -13.68 -10.12
C ALA A 167 1.82 -13.99 -9.24
N LYS A 168 1.53 -13.18 -8.22
CA LYS A 168 0.28 -13.22 -7.43
C LYS A 168 -0.91 -12.55 -8.13
N GLY A 169 -0.74 -12.03 -9.35
CA GLY A 169 -1.78 -11.34 -10.09
C GLY A 169 -1.94 -9.86 -9.75
N VAL A 170 -0.99 -9.23 -9.06
CA VAL A 170 -1.02 -7.78 -8.80
C VAL A 170 -0.76 -7.02 -10.09
N PHE A 171 -1.71 -6.18 -10.49
CA PHE A 171 -1.64 -5.42 -11.75
C PHE A 171 -1.96 -3.92 -11.60
N GLY A 172 -2.01 -3.40 -10.37
CA GLY A 172 -2.34 -2.00 -10.14
C GLY A 172 -2.08 -1.55 -8.71
N SER A 173 -2.44 -0.30 -8.43
CA SER A 173 -2.29 0.34 -7.12
C SER A 173 -3.54 1.18 -6.82
N PRO A 174 -4.22 0.97 -5.68
CA PRO A 174 -3.90 0.00 -4.64
C PRO A 174 -4.36 -1.41 -5.03
N PHE A 175 -3.67 -2.43 -4.53
CA PHE A 175 -4.10 -3.82 -4.62
C PHE A 175 -3.93 -4.49 -3.26
N VAL A 176 -4.96 -5.14 -2.76
CA VAL A 176 -4.98 -5.77 -1.44
C VAL A 176 -5.21 -7.26 -1.61
N ILE A 177 -4.48 -8.10 -0.87
CA ILE A 177 -4.73 -9.54 -0.80
C ILE A 177 -4.99 -9.92 0.66
N VAL A 178 -6.14 -10.53 0.92
CA VAL A 178 -6.55 -11.03 2.24
C VAL A 178 -6.79 -12.53 2.15
N ASP A 179 -5.99 -13.34 2.84
CA ASP A 179 -6.13 -14.81 2.87
C ASP A 179 -6.19 -15.44 1.46
N GLY A 180 -5.43 -14.86 0.53
CA GLY A 180 -5.38 -15.26 -0.89
C GLY A 180 -6.44 -14.60 -1.79
N GLU A 181 -7.41 -13.87 -1.22
CA GLU A 181 -8.46 -13.17 -1.98
C GLU A 181 -7.98 -11.79 -2.46
N PRO A 182 -8.00 -11.50 -3.78
CA PRO A 182 -7.55 -10.23 -4.33
C PRO A 182 -8.64 -9.14 -4.40
N PHE A 183 -8.29 -7.92 -4.04
CA PHE A 183 -9.12 -6.72 -4.17
C PHE A 183 -8.32 -5.58 -4.82
N TRP A 184 -8.76 -5.10 -5.97
CA TRP A 184 -8.11 -4.01 -6.69
C TRP A 184 -8.96 -2.74 -6.65
N GLY A 185 -8.37 -1.63 -6.19
CA GLY A 185 -9.03 -0.33 -6.10
C GLY A 185 -9.45 0.05 -4.67
N PHE A 186 -9.43 1.36 -4.39
CA PHE A 186 -9.85 1.89 -3.10
C PHE A 186 -11.36 1.72 -2.88
N ASP A 187 -12.14 1.73 -3.96
CA ASP A 187 -13.59 1.44 -3.97
C ASP A 187 -13.95 0.02 -3.48
N ARG A 188 -12.96 -0.86 -3.28
CA ARG A 188 -13.14 -2.20 -2.71
C ARG A 188 -12.93 -2.27 -1.20
N PHE A 189 -12.55 -1.19 -0.53
CA PHE A 189 -12.21 -1.25 0.91
C PHE A 189 -13.40 -1.65 1.80
N ASP A 190 -14.63 -1.31 1.40
CA ASP A 190 -15.84 -1.80 2.09
C ASP A 190 -16.05 -3.31 1.87
N GLN A 191 -15.66 -3.84 0.71
CA GLN A 191 -15.69 -5.28 0.41
C GLN A 191 -14.59 -6.01 1.19
N VAL A 192 -13.39 -5.44 1.28
CA VAL A 192 -12.29 -5.95 2.13
C VAL A 192 -12.75 -6.08 3.58
N GLU A 193 -13.38 -5.02 4.10
CA GLU A 193 -13.90 -5.02 5.47
C GLU A 193 -15.02 -6.06 5.67
N ALA A 194 -15.97 -6.16 4.75
CA ALA A 194 -17.01 -7.18 4.79
C ALA A 194 -16.43 -8.60 4.75
N TYR A 195 -15.40 -8.83 3.93
CA TYR A 195 -14.69 -10.10 3.83
C TYR A 195 -14.04 -10.48 5.17
N LEU A 196 -13.25 -9.58 5.77
CA LEU A 196 -12.62 -9.78 7.08
C LEU A 196 -13.64 -10.11 8.18
N LYS A 197 -14.76 -9.38 8.20
CA LYS A 197 -15.86 -9.62 9.15
C LYS A 197 -16.42 -11.04 9.01
N SER A 198 -16.63 -11.52 7.79
CA SER A 198 -17.16 -12.86 7.52
C SER A 198 -16.20 -13.99 7.95
N ARG A 199 -14.89 -13.80 7.73
CA ARG A 199 -13.85 -14.76 8.13
C ARG A 199 -13.74 -14.89 9.64
N ARG A 200 -13.71 -13.76 10.36
CA ARG A 200 -13.70 -13.74 11.82
C ARG A 200 -14.93 -14.45 12.43
N GLN A 201 -16.11 -14.27 11.84
CA GLN A 201 -17.32 -14.99 12.31
C GLN A 201 -17.22 -16.50 12.09
N THR A 202 -16.65 -16.91 10.95
CA THR A 202 -16.43 -18.34 10.65
C THR A 202 -15.46 -18.97 11.65
N GLU A 203 -14.35 -18.29 11.94
CA GLU A 203 -13.36 -18.73 12.94
C GLU A 203 -13.97 -18.86 14.34
N LEU A 204 -14.73 -17.85 14.79
CA LEU A 204 -15.40 -17.89 16.10
C LEU A 204 -16.41 -19.03 16.22
N ARG A 205 -17.18 -19.31 15.16
CA ARG A 205 -18.12 -20.45 15.12
C ARG A 205 -17.39 -21.79 15.17
N ALA A 206 -16.26 -21.92 14.46
CA ALA A 206 -15.46 -23.14 14.46
C ALA A 206 -14.88 -23.46 15.85
N VAL A 207 -14.46 -22.43 16.61
CA VAL A 207 -13.98 -22.58 17.99
C VAL A 207 -15.12 -22.97 18.93
N GLY A 208 -16.26 -22.26 18.89
CA GLY A 208 -17.40 -22.54 19.79
C GLY A 208 -18.08 -23.90 19.54
N GLY A 209 -18.11 -24.38 18.30
CA GLY A 209 -18.63 -25.71 17.97
C GLY A 209 -17.77 -26.88 18.48
N ASN A 210 -16.48 -26.63 18.71
CA ASN A 210 -15.54 -27.65 19.19
C ASN A 210 -15.57 -27.83 20.73
N GLU A 211 -16.01 -26.82 21.48
CA GLU A 211 -16.19 -26.93 22.93
C GLU A 211 -17.47 -27.67 23.32
N LEU A 212 -18.58 -27.45 22.59
CA LEU A 212 -19.85 -28.14 22.81
C LEU A 212 -19.80 -29.66 22.54
N ASN A 213 -18.81 -30.14 21.78
CA ASN A 213 -18.63 -31.56 21.49
C ASN A 213 -17.71 -32.30 22.49
N LYS A 214 -17.08 -31.61 23.45
CA LYS A 214 -16.24 -32.24 24.47
C LYS A 214 -17.00 -32.75 25.71
N GLU A 215 -18.26 -32.35 25.89
CA GLU A 215 -19.07 -32.73 27.07
C GLU A 215 -19.90 -34.00 26.90
N LYS A 216 -19.87 -34.68 25.73
CA LYS A 216 -20.58 -35.94 25.51
C LYS A 216 -19.62 -37.14 25.43
N LYS A 217 -19.05 -37.53 26.56
CA LYS A 217 -18.52 -38.90 26.76
C LYS A 217 -19.46 -39.64 27.72
N PRO A 218 -20.14 -40.71 27.29
CA PRO A 218 -20.97 -41.50 28.19
C PRO A 218 -20.08 -42.39 29.08
N ALA A 219 -20.47 -42.51 30.35
CA ALA A 219 -20.06 -43.57 31.27
C ALA A 219 -21.05 -44.74 31.16
#